data_AF-A0A0M8WEQ2-F1
#
_entry.id   AF-A0A0M8WEQ2-F1
#
_cell.length_a   1.000
_cell.length_b   1.000
_cell.length_c   1.000
_cell.angle_alpha   90.00
_cell.angle_beta   90.00
_cell.angle_gamma   90.00
#
_symmetry.space_group_name_H-M   'P 1'
#
loop_
_entity.id
_entity.type
_entity.pdbx_description
1 polymer ?
#
loop_
_entity_poly.entity_id
_entity_poly.type
_entity_poly.pdbx_seq_one_letter_code
_entity_poly.pdbx_strand_id
1 'polypeptide(L)'
;MWNWLRPHTIERVLINSLVQARGVRYATASRFTEPEPLPWDGTIDATRRGPACPQPPSSLASVVGNSVEGLSFDEHCQVLSVTAPADAKDLPVMVWFHGGAYVTGSGESAKYDATLLAAHGVVVVSVSYRLGVFGYLRDNLGLLDQLAALRWVRDNITAFGGDPANVTAFGQSAGADSVYALLVTDTEDLFHRAILQSAPLGTRSPDRPDMTAALRELVSVDATTPVPDVLAAQQHAIVELGPRFSPSGSMPFGPELATADLSAAATRVELLVGHTQDDGSPYVAAHPEAWAMVTDLVFADPARRLAADWATAGGKAATYNFRWSPEGAPLGACHCIELPFLFDPDAWTGAGMLAGHAPDPALAQVMRRTWTDFARNGIDALPSRELEFGG
;
A
#
# COMPACT_ATOMS: atom_id res chain seq x y z
N MET A 1 6.02 -3.90 26.40
CA MET A 1 5.75 -5.29 25.99
C MET A 1 4.27 -5.36 25.65
N TRP A 2 3.94 -5.40 24.36
CA TRP A 2 2.56 -5.34 23.85
C TRP A 2 1.93 -6.73 24.08
N ASN A 3 0.88 -6.84 24.89
CA ASN A 3 0.33 -8.14 25.29
C ASN A 3 -1.05 -8.32 24.64
N TRP A 4 -1.05 -8.87 23.42
CA TRP A 4 -2.24 -9.12 22.59
C TRP A 4 -2.90 -10.48 22.85
N LEU A 5 -2.37 -11.27 23.79
CA LEU A 5 -2.76 -12.67 23.97
C LEU A 5 -3.80 -12.83 25.08
N ARG A 6 -5.08 -12.71 24.72
CA ARG A 6 -6.17 -13.43 25.40
C ARG A 6 -6.87 -14.36 24.39
N PRO A 7 -7.53 -15.45 24.81
CA PRO A 7 -8.23 -16.33 23.88
C PRO A 7 -9.42 -15.59 23.26
N HIS A 8 -9.30 -15.21 21.99
CA HIS A 8 -10.30 -14.43 21.26
C HIS A 8 -11.04 -15.27 20.24
N THR A 9 -12.31 -14.93 19.98
CA THR A 9 -13.07 -15.45 18.83
C THR A 9 -13.31 -14.29 17.86
N ILE A 10 -12.72 -14.37 16.67
CA ILE A 10 -13.01 -13.43 15.57
C ILE A 10 -14.07 -14.09 14.69
N GLU A 11 -15.24 -13.47 14.59
CA GLU A 11 -16.27 -13.94 13.66
C GLU A 11 -15.81 -13.69 12.23
N ARG A 12 -15.90 -14.74 11.42
CA ARG A 12 -15.34 -14.77 10.06
C ARG A 12 -16.35 -15.37 9.10
N VAL A 13 -16.30 -14.94 7.85
CA VAL A 13 -17.12 -15.49 6.77
C VAL A 13 -16.32 -16.58 6.06
N LEU A 14 -16.95 -17.71 5.76
CA LEU A 14 -16.40 -18.75 4.91
C LEU A 14 -17.02 -18.62 3.51
N ILE A 15 -16.19 -18.32 2.50
CA ILE A 15 -16.61 -18.17 1.10
C ILE A 15 -15.63 -18.97 0.24
N ASN A 16 -16.12 -19.94 -0.55
CA ASN A 16 -15.29 -20.71 -1.49
C ASN A 16 -13.99 -21.27 -0.86
N SER A 17 -14.09 -21.96 0.28
CA SER A 17 -12.96 -22.48 1.08
C SER A 17 -11.95 -21.43 1.59
N LEU A 18 -12.29 -20.15 1.53
CA LEU A 18 -11.52 -19.06 2.13
C LEU A 18 -12.23 -18.51 3.35
N VAL A 19 -11.45 -18.22 4.38
CA VAL A 19 -11.83 -17.44 5.54
C VAL A 19 -11.59 -15.97 5.24
N GLN A 20 -12.57 -15.13 5.58
CA GLN A 20 -12.46 -13.68 5.58
C GLN A 20 -12.87 -13.11 6.93
N ALA A 21 -11.96 -12.39 7.57
CA ALA A 21 -12.24 -11.52 8.70
C ALA A 21 -11.98 -10.08 8.27
N ARG A 22 -12.99 -9.22 8.32
CA ARG A 22 -12.97 -7.86 7.76
C ARG A 22 -13.13 -6.81 8.84
N GLY A 23 -12.54 -5.63 8.63
CA GLY A 23 -12.70 -4.51 9.55
C GLY A 23 -12.18 -4.74 10.98
N VAL A 24 -11.26 -5.69 11.18
CA VAL A 24 -10.66 -5.96 12.49
C VAL A 24 -9.80 -4.76 12.87
N ARG A 25 -10.16 -4.08 13.97
CA ARG A 25 -9.39 -2.94 14.44
C ARG A 25 -8.09 -3.43 15.09
N TYR A 26 -6.95 -2.93 14.61
CA TYR A 26 -5.64 -3.33 15.12
C TYR A 26 -5.04 -2.32 16.09
N ALA A 27 -5.59 -1.10 16.16
CA ALA A 27 -5.18 -0.06 17.07
C ALA A 27 -6.33 0.93 17.34
N THR A 28 -6.13 1.80 18.32
CA THR A 28 -6.97 2.99 18.52
C THR A 28 -6.08 4.22 18.63
N ALA A 29 -6.57 5.36 18.18
CA ALA A 29 -5.86 6.62 18.28
C ALA A 29 -6.84 7.76 18.49
N SER A 30 -6.48 8.70 19.37
CA SER A 30 -7.08 10.03 19.36
C SER A 30 -6.46 10.85 18.23
N ARG A 31 -7.13 11.93 17.82
CA ARG A 31 -6.61 12.79 16.75
C ARG A 31 -5.24 13.33 17.13
N PHE A 32 -4.28 13.22 16.21
CA PHE A 32 -2.90 13.66 16.34
C PHE A 32 -2.09 12.99 17.46
N THR A 33 -2.49 11.80 17.93
CA THR A 33 -1.69 10.98 18.85
C THR A 33 -1.20 9.71 18.18
N GLU A 34 -0.16 9.09 18.74
CA GLU A 34 0.30 7.77 18.30
C GLU A 34 -0.81 6.72 18.44
N PRO A 35 -0.79 5.65 17.60
CA PRO A 35 -1.70 4.53 17.76
C PRO A 35 -1.33 3.69 18.99
N GLU A 36 -2.33 3.37 19.78
CA GLU A 36 -2.21 2.52 20.96
C GLU A 36 -2.77 1.12 20.68
N PRO A 37 -2.23 0.09 21.34
CA PRO A 37 -2.82 -1.23 21.27
C PRO A 37 -4.24 -1.16 21.82
N LEU A 38 -5.19 -1.74 21.09
CA LEU A 38 -6.53 -1.88 21.60
C LEU A 38 -6.66 -3.24 22.29
N PRO A 39 -6.71 -3.32 23.62
CA PRO A 39 -7.04 -4.56 24.29
C PRO A 39 -8.49 -4.95 23.97
N TRP A 40 -8.72 -6.21 23.64
CA TRP A 40 -10.04 -6.75 23.32
C TRP A 40 -10.49 -7.72 24.40
N ASP A 41 -11.77 -7.69 24.76
CA ASP A 41 -12.44 -8.73 25.54
C ASP A 41 -13.72 -9.14 24.79
N GLY A 42 -13.92 -10.44 24.58
CA GLY A 42 -15.11 -10.98 23.88
C GLY A 42 -14.91 -11.31 22.40
N THR A 43 -16.03 -11.33 21.66
CA THR A 43 -16.10 -11.69 20.22
C THR A 43 -16.08 -10.43 19.36
N ILE A 44 -15.27 -10.42 18.30
CA ILE A 44 -15.22 -9.34 17.31
C ILE A 44 -16.07 -9.75 16.10
N ASP A 45 -17.10 -8.98 15.78
CA ASP A 45 -17.81 -9.08 14.49
C ASP A 45 -16.90 -8.57 13.37
N ALA A 46 -16.22 -9.49 12.70
CA ALA A 46 -15.39 -9.20 11.54
C ALA A 46 -16.05 -9.72 10.24
N THR A 47 -17.37 -9.68 10.16
CA THR A 47 -18.11 -10.09 8.95
C THR A 47 -18.30 -8.95 7.93
N ARG A 48 -18.04 -7.71 8.34
CA ARG A 48 -18.28 -6.49 7.56
C ARG A 48 -16.99 -5.69 7.39
N ARG A 49 -16.90 -4.96 6.28
CA ARG A 49 -15.79 -4.04 6.03
C ARG A 49 -15.81 -2.91 7.05
N GLY A 50 -14.63 -2.51 7.51
CA GLY A 50 -14.43 -1.36 8.38
C GLY A 50 -14.49 -0.02 7.61
N PRO A 51 -14.45 1.10 8.33
CA PRO A 51 -14.49 2.43 7.73
C PRO A 51 -13.17 2.80 7.04
N ALA A 52 -13.26 3.64 6.02
CA ALA A 52 -12.12 4.35 5.44
C ALA A 52 -11.75 5.58 6.30
N CYS A 53 -10.47 5.99 6.27
CA CYS A 53 -10.05 7.28 6.82
C CYS A 53 -10.81 8.42 6.11
N PRO A 54 -11.28 9.47 6.80
CA PRO A 54 -11.88 10.62 6.14
C PRO A 54 -10.91 11.23 5.13
N GLN A 55 -11.40 11.45 3.92
CA GLN A 55 -10.58 11.84 2.76
C GLN A 55 -11.44 12.53 1.69
N PRO A 56 -10.84 13.38 0.84
CA PRO A 56 -11.52 13.90 -0.34
C PRO A 56 -11.61 12.83 -1.44
N PRO A 57 -12.37 13.08 -2.53
CA PRO A 57 -12.26 12.28 -3.75
C PRO A 57 -10.83 12.25 -4.29
N SER A 58 -10.42 11.11 -4.86
CA SER A 58 -9.09 10.95 -5.46
C SER A 58 -8.94 11.75 -6.75
N SER A 59 -7.78 12.37 -6.96
CA SER A 59 -7.40 13.02 -8.22
C SER A 59 -7.28 12.03 -9.39
N LEU A 60 -7.06 10.74 -9.09
CA LEU A 60 -7.00 9.65 -10.07
C LEU A 60 -8.33 8.91 -10.22
N ALA A 61 -9.44 9.42 -9.67
CA ALA A 61 -10.73 8.73 -9.72
C ALA A 61 -11.21 8.41 -11.15
N SER A 62 -10.89 9.25 -12.14
CA SER A 62 -11.20 8.99 -13.57
C SER A 62 -10.36 7.85 -14.17
N VAL A 63 -9.19 7.57 -13.60
CA VAL A 63 -8.23 6.57 -14.08
C VAL A 63 -8.51 5.23 -13.41
N VAL A 64 -8.53 5.20 -12.07
CA VAL A 64 -8.63 3.96 -11.27
C VAL A 64 -10.05 3.66 -10.76
N GLY A 65 -10.98 4.59 -10.93
CA GLY A 65 -12.32 4.52 -10.34
C GLY A 65 -12.37 4.93 -8.87
N ASN A 66 -13.58 4.91 -8.28
CA ASN A 66 -13.75 5.21 -6.86
C ASN A 66 -13.24 4.05 -5.97
N SER A 67 -12.16 4.28 -5.23
CA SER A 67 -11.55 3.24 -4.39
C SER A 67 -12.23 3.05 -3.03
N VAL A 68 -13.12 3.95 -2.63
CA VAL A 68 -13.83 3.90 -1.34
C VAL A 68 -15.34 3.78 -1.53
N GLU A 69 -15.77 3.31 -2.70
CA GLU A 69 -17.17 3.07 -3.00
C GLU A 69 -17.79 2.07 -2.01
N GLY A 70 -18.94 2.45 -1.44
CA GLY A 70 -19.67 1.62 -0.48
C GLY A 70 -19.08 1.58 0.94
N LEU A 71 -17.99 2.29 1.22
CA LEU A 71 -17.41 2.39 2.57
C LEU A 71 -17.98 3.57 3.35
N SER A 72 -18.10 3.40 4.67
CA SER A 72 -18.29 4.52 5.60
C SER A 72 -16.95 5.22 5.87
N PHE A 73 -17.01 6.45 6.40
CA PHE A 73 -15.84 7.21 6.82
C PHE A 73 -15.86 7.41 8.34
N ASP A 74 -14.72 7.19 8.98
CA ASP A 74 -14.54 7.36 10.43
C ASP A 74 -13.06 7.61 10.74
N GLU A 75 -12.73 8.52 11.67
CA GLU A 75 -11.33 8.77 12.07
C GLU A 75 -10.69 7.56 12.77
N HIS A 76 -11.51 6.69 13.34
CA HIS A 76 -11.12 5.42 13.91
C HIS A 76 -10.97 4.34 12.82
N CYS A 77 -10.24 4.65 11.75
CA CYS A 77 -10.02 3.80 10.57
C CYS A 77 -8.83 2.84 10.68
N GLN A 78 -8.24 2.65 11.88
CA GLN A 78 -7.13 1.71 12.11
C GLN A 78 -7.63 0.26 12.11
N VAL A 79 -8.07 -0.20 10.94
CA VAL A 79 -8.65 -1.52 10.69
C VAL A 79 -7.87 -2.29 9.64
N LEU A 80 -7.93 -3.62 9.72
CA LEU A 80 -7.39 -4.52 8.73
C LEU A 80 -8.38 -5.65 8.41
N SER A 81 -8.19 -6.25 7.24
CA SER A 81 -8.93 -7.43 6.79
C SER A 81 -7.96 -8.57 6.51
N VAL A 82 -8.26 -9.78 6.99
CA VAL A 82 -7.50 -11.01 6.72
C VAL A 82 -8.29 -11.91 5.77
N THR A 83 -7.66 -12.34 4.69
CA THR A 83 -8.17 -13.37 3.77
C THR A 83 -7.20 -14.54 3.72
N ALA A 84 -7.66 -15.75 4.00
CA ALA A 84 -6.82 -16.94 4.13
C ALA A 84 -7.54 -18.21 3.64
N PRO A 85 -6.82 -19.22 3.10
CA PRO A 85 -7.36 -20.57 2.97
C PRO A 85 -7.90 -21.10 4.30
N ALA A 86 -9.07 -21.77 4.29
CA ALA A 86 -9.70 -22.26 5.52
C ALA A 86 -8.89 -23.36 6.22
N ASP A 87 -8.06 -24.09 5.46
CA ASP A 87 -7.12 -25.10 5.91
C ASP A 87 -5.67 -24.59 6.00
N ALA A 88 -5.48 -23.26 5.99
CA ALA A 88 -4.17 -22.64 6.08
C ALA A 88 -3.38 -23.14 7.30
N LYS A 89 -2.12 -23.50 7.05
CA LYS A 89 -1.16 -23.87 8.08
C LYS A 89 0.22 -23.39 7.65
N ASP A 90 0.84 -22.58 8.49
CA ASP A 90 2.20 -22.04 8.30
C ASP A 90 2.39 -21.43 6.89
N LEU A 91 1.36 -20.77 6.37
CA LEU A 91 1.41 -20.15 5.04
C LEU A 91 2.14 -18.80 5.09
N PRO A 92 2.86 -18.40 4.01
CA PRO A 92 3.42 -17.06 3.94
C PRO A 92 2.32 -16.00 4.03
N VAL A 93 2.64 -14.90 4.70
CA VAL A 93 1.74 -13.78 4.94
C VAL A 93 2.14 -12.62 4.03
N MET A 94 1.18 -12.03 3.33
CA MET A 94 1.36 -10.84 2.51
C MET A 94 0.54 -9.69 3.09
N VAL A 95 1.21 -8.60 3.51
CA VAL A 95 0.57 -7.43 4.14
C VAL A 95 0.50 -6.28 3.14
N TRP A 96 -0.71 -5.95 2.71
CA TRP A 96 -1.01 -4.95 1.69
C TRP A 96 -1.19 -3.56 2.28
N PHE A 97 -0.44 -2.60 1.73
CA PHE A 97 -0.59 -1.17 1.96
C PHE A 97 -1.06 -0.49 0.67
N HIS A 98 -2.24 0.13 0.73
CA HIS A 98 -2.83 0.81 -0.43
C HIS A 98 -2.09 2.11 -0.78
N GLY A 99 -2.18 2.51 -2.05
CA GLY A 99 -1.73 3.80 -2.55
C GLY A 99 -2.72 4.94 -2.34
N GLY A 100 -2.50 6.07 -3.03
CA GLY A 100 -3.36 7.25 -2.97
C GLY A 100 -2.69 8.50 -2.41
N ALA A 101 -1.39 8.67 -2.66
CA ALA A 101 -0.57 9.84 -2.31
C ALA A 101 -0.58 10.22 -0.81
N TYR A 102 -0.87 9.26 0.07
CA TYR A 102 -1.15 9.48 1.50
C TYR A 102 -2.38 10.38 1.76
N VAL A 103 -3.23 10.63 0.77
CA VAL A 103 -4.42 11.50 0.86
C VAL A 103 -5.71 10.68 0.78
N THR A 104 -5.70 9.61 -0.01
CA THR A 104 -6.86 8.78 -0.32
C THR A 104 -6.54 7.29 -0.28
N GLY A 105 -7.58 6.45 -0.35
CA GLY A 105 -7.51 5.00 -0.34
C GLY A 105 -8.01 4.37 0.96
N SER A 106 -8.10 3.04 0.95
CA SER A 106 -8.46 2.23 2.11
C SER A 106 -8.06 0.78 1.84
N GLY A 107 -7.52 0.07 2.85
CA GLY A 107 -7.30 -1.38 2.78
C GLY A 107 -8.63 -2.15 2.67
N GLU A 108 -9.72 -1.52 3.11
CA GLU A 108 -11.08 -2.07 3.03
C GLU A 108 -11.72 -1.88 1.64
N SER A 109 -11.00 -1.40 0.62
CA SER A 109 -11.53 -1.28 -0.73
C SER A 109 -11.93 -2.64 -1.32
N ALA A 110 -13.04 -2.69 -2.06
CA ALA A 110 -13.39 -3.86 -2.86
C ALA A 110 -12.35 -4.14 -3.98
N LYS A 111 -11.67 -3.09 -4.45
CA LYS A 111 -10.59 -3.19 -5.45
C LYS A 111 -9.37 -3.99 -4.98
N TYR A 112 -9.22 -4.14 -3.66
CA TYR A 112 -8.15 -4.92 -3.03
C TYR A 112 -8.68 -6.20 -2.38
N ASP A 113 -9.84 -6.71 -2.84
CA ASP A 113 -10.30 -8.03 -2.40
C ASP A 113 -9.27 -9.09 -2.78
N ALA A 114 -8.72 -9.74 -1.76
CA ALA A 114 -7.57 -10.63 -1.87
C ALA A 114 -7.96 -12.08 -2.14
N THR A 115 -9.23 -12.38 -2.43
CA THR A 115 -9.73 -13.75 -2.67
C THR A 115 -8.90 -14.48 -3.72
N LEU A 116 -8.65 -13.86 -4.88
CA LEU A 116 -7.88 -14.48 -5.95
C LEU A 116 -6.40 -14.67 -5.60
N LEU A 117 -5.82 -13.76 -4.81
CA LEU A 117 -4.43 -13.88 -4.36
C LEU A 117 -4.29 -14.97 -3.29
N ALA A 118 -5.16 -14.99 -2.28
CA ALA A 118 -5.15 -15.98 -1.19
C ALA A 118 -5.37 -17.41 -1.71
N ALA A 119 -6.14 -17.58 -2.80
CA ALA A 119 -6.32 -18.86 -3.48
C ALA A 119 -5.01 -19.48 -4.02
N HIS A 120 -3.93 -18.70 -4.13
CA HIS A 120 -2.57 -19.17 -4.44
C HIS A 120 -1.77 -19.60 -3.20
N GLY A 121 -2.46 -19.90 -2.08
CA GLY A 121 -1.88 -20.54 -0.91
C GLY A 121 -1.11 -19.58 0.00
N VAL A 122 -1.60 -18.35 0.16
CA VAL A 122 -1.01 -17.32 1.02
C VAL A 122 -2.09 -16.72 1.93
N VAL A 123 -1.69 -16.16 3.06
CA VAL A 123 -2.58 -15.31 3.88
C VAL A 123 -2.37 -13.86 3.48
N VAL A 124 -3.43 -13.13 3.18
CA VAL A 124 -3.34 -11.71 2.82
C VAL A 124 -3.99 -10.85 3.88
N VAL A 125 -3.29 -9.79 4.31
CA VAL A 125 -3.76 -8.80 5.28
C VAL A 125 -3.80 -7.44 4.62
N SER A 126 -5.00 -6.89 4.40
CA SER A 126 -5.17 -5.54 3.84
C SER A 126 -5.34 -4.52 4.95
N VAL A 127 -4.51 -3.47 4.97
CA VAL A 127 -4.44 -2.50 6.07
C VAL A 127 -5.00 -1.15 5.66
N SER A 128 -5.90 -0.59 6.46
CA SER A 128 -6.29 0.83 6.44
C SER A 128 -5.54 1.58 7.52
N TYR A 129 -5.06 2.78 7.19
CA TYR A 129 -4.25 3.63 8.08
C TYR A 129 -4.66 5.11 7.92
N ARG A 130 -4.24 5.98 8.85
CA ARG A 130 -4.56 7.41 8.77
C ARG A 130 -3.90 8.06 7.57
N LEU A 131 -4.62 9.00 6.95
CA LEU A 131 -4.22 9.73 5.75
C LEU A 131 -4.21 11.24 6.01
N GLY A 132 -3.54 11.96 5.12
CA GLY A 132 -3.60 13.40 4.99
C GLY A 132 -3.25 14.10 6.30
N VAL A 133 -4.03 15.12 6.65
CA VAL A 133 -3.87 15.86 7.90
C VAL A 133 -3.96 14.95 9.13
N PHE A 134 -4.84 13.94 9.13
CA PHE A 134 -5.00 13.01 10.25
C PHE A 134 -3.76 12.16 10.49
N GLY A 135 -3.02 11.81 9.43
CA GLY A 135 -1.88 10.91 9.48
C GLY A 135 -0.52 11.59 9.48
N TYR A 136 -0.39 12.81 8.95
CA TYR A 136 0.91 13.38 8.57
C TYR A 136 1.07 14.88 8.82
N LEU A 137 0.11 15.56 9.47
CA LEU A 137 0.29 16.97 9.86
C LEU A 137 1.35 17.13 10.97
N ARG A 138 1.38 16.19 11.92
CA ARG A 138 2.34 16.16 13.03
C ARG A 138 3.45 15.19 12.65
N ASP A 139 3.64 14.13 13.43
CA ASP A 139 4.57 13.06 13.12
C ASP A 139 4.03 12.14 12.01
N ASN A 140 4.78 11.10 11.67
CA ASN A 140 4.37 10.07 10.71
C ASN A 140 3.31 9.12 11.29
N LEU A 141 2.21 9.64 11.83
CA LEU A 141 1.19 8.86 12.53
C LEU A 141 0.56 7.78 11.65
N GLY A 142 0.37 8.06 10.35
CA GLY A 142 -0.07 7.05 9.38
C GLY A 142 0.95 5.93 9.16
N LEU A 143 2.25 6.20 9.26
CA LEU A 143 3.30 5.17 9.23
C LEU A 143 3.32 4.36 10.54
N LEU A 144 3.10 5.02 11.68
CA LEU A 144 3.00 4.34 12.98
C LEU A 144 1.76 3.42 13.04
N ASP A 145 0.67 3.78 12.38
CA ASP A 145 -0.50 2.91 12.20
C ASP A 145 -0.12 1.62 11.46
N GLN A 146 0.63 1.75 10.36
CA GLN A 146 1.12 0.60 9.59
C GLN A 146 2.07 -0.28 10.42
N LEU A 147 2.93 0.32 11.23
CA LEU A 147 3.80 -0.41 12.16
C LEU A 147 2.99 -1.16 13.23
N ALA A 148 1.92 -0.55 13.75
CA ALA A 148 1.00 -1.20 14.67
C ALA A 148 0.27 -2.38 14.01
N ALA A 149 -0.13 -2.25 12.74
CA ALA A 149 -0.73 -3.34 11.99
C ALA A 149 0.25 -4.51 11.77
N LEU A 150 1.52 -4.24 11.44
CA LEU A 150 2.54 -5.29 11.34
C LEU A 150 2.79 -6.02 12.67
N ARG A 151 2.79 -5.28 13.79
CA ARG A 151 2.86 -5.88 15.13
C ARG A 151 1.64 -6.75 15.41
N TRP A 152 0.44 -6.30 15.03
CA TRP A 152 -0.76 -7.11 15.11
C TRP A 152 -0.63 -8.40 14.30
N VAL A 153 -0.10 -8.33 13.08
CA VAL A 153 0.15 -9.51 12.23
C VAL A 153 1.09 -10.49 12.94
N ARG A 154 2.26 -10.04 13.41
CA ARG A 154 3.21 -10.87 14.16
C ARG A 154 2.54 -11.62 15.32
N ASP A 155 1.67 -10.92 16.06
CA ASP A 155 1.11 -11.44 17.30
C ASP A 155 -0.15 -12.30 17.09
N ASN A 156 -0.84 -12.19 15.95
CA ASN A 156 -2.18 -12.79 15.75
C ASN A 156 -2.33 -13.67 14.50
N ILE A 157 -1.45 -13.57 13.51
CA ILE A 157 -1.72 -14.18 12.18
C ILE A 157 -1.70 -15.71 12.19
N THR A 158 -1.08 -16.32 13.20
CA THR A 158 -1.13 -17.78 13.42
C THR A 158 -2.55 -18.30 13.61
N ALA A 159 -3.46 -17.48 14.14
CA ALA A 159 -4.89 -17.81 14.27
C ALA A 159 -5.61 -17.96 12.91
N PHE A 160 -5.01 -17.43 11.85
CA PHE A 160 -5.46 -17.54 10.46
C PHE A 160 -4.60 -18.51 9.64
N GLY A 161 -3.70 -19.27 10.28
CA GLY A 161 -2.81 -20.22 9.61
C GLY A 161 -1.63 -19.59 8.87
N GLY A 162 -1.35 -18.29 9.12
CA GLY A 162 -0.18 -17.61 8.59
C GLY A 162 1.06 -17.82 9.47
N ASP A 163 2.23 -17.83 8.85
CA ASP A 163 3.52 -17.89 9.51
C ASP A 163 4.04 -16.46 9.79
N PRO A 164 4.10 -16.00 11.05
CA PRO A 164 4.61 -14.67 11.39
C PRO A 164 6.12 -14.51 11.13
N ALA A 165 6.86 -15.61 10.93
CA ALA A 165 8.26 -15.57 10.51
C ALA A 165 8.41 -15.44 8.98
N ASN A 166 7.32 -15.51 8.22
CA ASN A 166 7.33 -15.48 6.76
C ASN A 166 6.39 -14.40 6.21
N VAL A 167 6.68 -13.15 6.55
CA VAL A 167 5.87 -11.96 6.20
C VAL A 167 6.51 -11.18 5.05
N THR A 168 5.70 -10.87 4.03
CA THR A 168 6.01 -9.99 2.91
C THR A 168 5.18 -8.71 3.01
N ALA A 169 5.82 -7.55 3.17
CA ALA A 169 5.14 -6.27 3.06
C ALA A 169 5.04 -5.88 1.58
N PHE A 170 3.87 -5.48 1.10
CA PHE A 170 3.71 -5.03 -0.28
C PHE A 170 2.72 -3.90 -0.41
N GLY A 171 2.93 -3.07 -1.43
CA GLY A 171 2.07 -1.93 -1.69
C GLY A 171 2.26 -1.41 -3.10
N GLN A 172 1.38 -0.50 -3.49
CA GLN A 172 1.45 0.20 -4.78
C GLN A 172 1.42 1.71 -4.59
N SER A 173 2.13 2.46 -5.43
CA SER A 173 2.19 3.92 -5.37
C SER A 173 2.68 4.41 -3.99
N ALA A 174 1.95 5.31 -3.35
CA ALA A 174 2.22 5.73 -1.97
C ALA A 174 2.25 4.57 -0.95
N GLY A 175 1.57 3.46 -1.21
CA GLY A 175 1.67 2.25 -0.39
C GLY A 175 3.02 1.56 -0.54
N ALA A 176 3.57 1.53 -1.76
CA ALA A 176 4.94 1.05 -2.01
C ALA A 176 5.98 2.00 -1.40
N ASP A 177 5.76 3.31 -1.50
CA ASP A 177 6.55 4.31 -0.78
C ASP A 177 6.47 4.15 0.75
N SER A 178 5.32 3.70 1.26
CA SER A 178 5.15 3.38 2.68
C SER A 178 5.96 2.15 3.08
N VAL A 179 5.98 1.11 2.25
CA VAL A 179 6.87 -0.06 2.47
C VAL A 179 8.34 0.36 2.44
N TYR A 180 8.72 1.26 1.54
CA TYR A 180 10.05 1.88 1.55
C TYR A 180 10.32 2.60 2.88
N ALA A 181 9.37 3.40 3.37
CA ALA A 181 9.49 4.07 4.66
C ALA A 181 9.63 3.08 5.83
N LEU A 182 8.92 1.95 5.80
CA LEU A 182 9.04 0.90 6.81
C LEU A 182 10.42 0.22 6.81
N LEU A 183 11.04 0.03 5.63
CA LEU A 183 12.42 -0.48 5.52
C LEU A 183 13.45 0.44 6.20
N VAL A 184 13.17 1.75 6.25
CA VAL A 184 14.01 2.78 6.87
C VAL A 184 13.80 2.85 8.39
N THR A 185 12.67 2.37 8.90
CA THR A 185 12.34 2.34 10.33
C THR A 185 12.79 1.05 11.01
N ASP A 186 12.83 1.05 12.34
CA ASP A 186 13.05 -0.16 13.14
C ASP A 186 11.86 -1.13 13.02
N THR A 187 12.00 -2.02 12.04
CA THR A 187 11.07 -3.09 11.70
C THR A 187 11.76 -4.45 11.83
N GLU A 188 12.82 -4.54 12.66
CA GLU A 188 13.47 -5.82 12.94
C GLU A 188 12.40 -6.85 13.36
N ASP A 189 12.40 -7.99 12.67
CA ASP A 189 11.47 -9.12 12.83
C ASP A 189 9.99 -8.91 12.44
N LEU A 190 9.62 -7.82 11.75
CA LEU A 190 8.22 -7.60 11.32
C LEU A 190 7.91 -8.08 9.90
N PHE A 191 8.90 -8.05 9.00
CA PHE A 191 8.80 -8.63 7.66
C PHE A 191 10.18 -8.93 7.10
N HIS A 192 10.23 -9.89 6.18
CA HIS A 192 11.47 -10.44 5.62
C HIS A 192 11.55 -10.27 4.10
N ARG A 193 10.45 -9.84 3.47
CA ARG A 193 10.36 -9.54 2.04
C ARG A 193 9.55 -8.30 1.78
N ALA A 194 9.87 -7.59 0.71
CA ALA A 194 9.16 -6.40 0.28
C ALA A 194 8.84 -6.46 -1.22
N ILE A 195 7.60 -6.10 -1.59
CA ILE A 195 7.23 -5.84 -2.99
C ILE A 195 6.81 -4.37 -3.14
N LEU A 196 7.57 -3.61 -3.92
CA LEU A 196 7.32 -2.19 -4.17
C LEU A 196 6.81 -2.02 -5.60
N GLN A 197 5.50 -1.80 -5.75
CA GLN A 197 4.86 -1.63 -7.06
C GLN A 197 4.71 -0.14 -7.38
N SER A 198 5.42 0.34 -8.41
CA SER A 198 5.35 1.74 -8.85
C SER A 198 5.55 2.72 -7.70
N ALA A 199 6.56 2.48 -6.85
CA ALA A 199 6.90 3.41 -5.78
C ALA A 199 7.40 4.73 -6.42
N PRO A 200 6.80 5.90 -6.11
CA PRO A 200 7.19 7.19 -6.65
C PRO A 200 8.47 7.73 -5.97
N LEU A 201 9.53 6.90 -5.92
CA LEU A 201 10.76 7.19 -5.18
C LEU A 201 11.48 8.44 -5.71
N GLY A 202 11.27 8.80 -6.99
CA GLY A 202 11.79 10.05 -7.56
C GLY A 202 11.13 11.33 -7.04
N THR A 203 10.02 11.21 -6.29
CA THR A 203 9.41 12.34 -5.56
C THR A 203 10.02 12.55 -4.18
N ARG A 204 10.90 11.65 -3.71
CA ARG A 204 11.64 11.85 -2.45
C ARG A 204 12.74 12.88 -2.69
N SER A 205 12.73 13.93 -1.86
CA SER A 205 13.61 15.09 -2.02
C SER A 205 14.12 15.56 -0.65
N PRO A 206 15.32 16.18 -0.60
CA PRO A 206 15.84 16.82 0.61
C PRO A 206 14.95 17.94 1.18
N ASP A 207 14.01 18.49 0.41
CA ASP A 207 13.10 19.55 0.84
C ASP A 207 11.88 19.05 1.65
N ARG A 208 11.76 17.74 1.90
CA ARG A 208 10.65 17.15 2.68
C ARG A 208 10.44 17.82 4.04
N PRO A 209 11.47 18.13 4.85
CA PRO A 209 11.27 18.83 6.12
C PRO A 209 10.70 20.24 5.93
N ASP A 210 11.16 20.98 4.92
CA ASP A 210 10.68 22.33 4.61
C ASP A 210 9.21 22.33 4.14
N MET A 211 8.84 21.35 3.32
CA MET A 211 7.44 21.18 2.91
C MET A 211 6.54 20.79 4.09
N THR A 212 7.03 19.93 4.99
CA THR A 212 6.29 19.54 6.20
C THR A 212 6.14 20.71 7.17
N ALA A 213 7.14 21.56 7.30
CA ALA A 213 7.05 22.82 8.05
C ALA A 213 6.01 23.77 7.42
N ALA A 214 6.05 23.97 6.10
CA ALA A 214 5.08 24.79 5.39
C ALA A 214 3.64 24.23 5.52
N LEU A 215 3.46 22.91 5.48
CA LEU A 215 2.17 22.26 5.73
C LEU A 215 1.62 22.62 7.12
N ARG A 216 2.47 22.58 8.15
CA ARG A 216 2.11 22.90 9.54
C ARG A 216 1.75 24.38 9.73
N GLU A 217 2.33 25.28 8.93
CA GLU A 217 1.99 26.70 8.91
C GLU A 217 0.64 26.95 8.22
N LEU A 218 0.36 26.23 7.13
CA LEU A 218 -0.86 26.38 6.33
C LEU A 218 -2.11 25.77 6.99
N VAL A 219 -1.94 24.71 7.78
CA VAL A 219 -3.04 23.94 8.35
C VAL A 219 -3.20 24.24 9.85
N SER A 220 -4.20 25.06 10.17
CA SER A 220 -4.56 25.39 11.55
C SER A 220 -5.78 24.58 12.00
N VAL A 221 -5.52 23.39 12.57
CA VAL A 221 -6.56 22.48 13.11
C VAL A 221 -6.11 21.88 14.44
N ASP A 222 -7.08 21.45 15.25
CA ASP A 222 -6.87 20.79 16.54
C ASP A 222 -7.74 19.53 16.70
N ALA A 223 -7.71 18.91 17.89
CA ALA A 223 -8.45 17.69 18.19
C ALA A 223 -9.99 17.84 18.11
N THR A 224 -10.50 19.06 18.12
CA THR A 224 -11.94 19.39 18.14
C THR A 224 -12.47 19.89 16.80
N THR A 225 -11.59 20.22 15.85
CA THR A 225 -11.98 20.71 14.53
C THR A 225 -12.92 19.72 13.82
N PRO A 226 -14.07 20.14 13.26
CA PRO A 226 -14.92 19.23 12.49
C PRO A 226 -14.20 18.61 11.30
N VAL A 227 -14.46 17.33 11.01
CA VAL A 227 -13.86 16.61 9.86
C VAL A 227 -13.98 17.38 8.54
N PRO A 228 -15.13 17.98 8.17
CA PRO A 228 -15.23 18.77 6.94
C PRO A 228 -14.24 19.94 6.87
N ASP A 229 -14.00 20.61 8.00
CA ASP A 229 -13.07 21.74 8.08
C ASP A 229 -11.60 21.26 7.98
N VAL A 230 -11.30 20.09 8.56
CA VAL A 230 -9.99 19.44 8.38
C VAL A 230 -9.73 19.11 6.91
N LEU A 231 -10.72 18.55 6.21
CA LEU A 231 -10.61 18.22 4.78
C LEU A 231 -10.50 19.48 3.91
N ALA A 232 -11.18 20.57 4.26
CA ALA A 232 -11.04 21.85 3.58
C ALA A 232 -9.64 22.44 3.75
N ALA A 233 -9.09 22.43 4.97
CA ALA A 233 -7.72 22.88 5.24
C ALA A 233 -6.67 22.02 4.51
N GLN A 234 -6.87 20.70 4.48
CA GLN A 234 -6.06 19.78 3.70
C GLN A 234 -6.06 20.13 2.21
N GLN A 235 -7.23 20.35 1.62
CA GLN A 235 -7.35 20.68 0.20
C GLN A 235 -6.64 22.00 -0.13
N HIS A 236 -6.78 23.01 0.73
CA HIS A 236 -6.05 24.27 0.60
C HIS A 236 -4.53 24.05 0.63
N ALA A 237 -4.03 23.27 1.58
CA ALA A 237 -2.60 22.99 1.67
C ALA A 237 -2.05 22.23 0.45
N ILE A 238 -2.79 21.27 -0.11
CA ILE A 238 -2.39 20.56 -1.34
C ILE A 238 -2.19 21.55 -2.50
N VAL A 239 -3.11 22.49 -2.68
CA VAL A 239 -3.06 23.48 -3.76
C VAL A 239 -1.85 24.42 -3.61
N GLU A 240 -1.58 24.88 -2.39
CA GLU A 240 -0.49 25.80 -2.11
C GLU A 240 0.90 25.14 -2.18
N LEU A 241 1.03 23.90 -1.68
CA LEU A 241 2.32 23.20 -1.63
C LEU A 241 2.74 22.59 -2.96
N GLY A 242 1.80 22.13 -3.79
CA GLY A 242 2.07 21.42 -5.04
C GLY A 242 3.05 22.16 -5.96
N PRO A 243 2.76 23.40 -6.39
CA PRO A 243 3.67 24.17 -7.24
C PRO A 243 4.96 24.62 -6.54
N ARG A 244 4.93 24.76 -5.22
CA ARG A 244 6.07 25.26 -4.43
C ARG A 244 7.19 24.24 -4.26
N PHE A 245 6.85 22.94 -4.25
CA PHE A 245 7.78 21.85 -3.91
C PHE A 245 7.89 20.78 -5.00
N SER A 246 7.95 21.13 -6.28
CA SER A 246 8.03 20.12 -7.36
C SER A 246 9.38 19.38 -7.38
N PRO A 247 9.42 18.03 -7.50
CA PRO A 247 8.29 17.11 -7.72
C PRO A 247 7.60 16.59 -6.44
N SER A 248 8.18 16.80 -5.26
CA SER A 248 7.70 16.29 -3.96
C SER A 248 6.31 16.77 -3.54
N GLY A 249 5.88 17.92 -4.04
CA GLY A 249 4.57 18.53 -3.83
C GLY A 249 3.42 17.73 -4.46
N SER A 250 3.72 16.74 -5.31
CA SER A 250 2.74 15.73 -5.75
C SER A 250 2.30 14.80 -4.61
N MET A 251 3.08 14.71 -3.54
CA MET A 251 2.80 13.91 -2.34
C MET A 251 3.08 14.72 -1.06
N PRO A 252 2.26 15.73 -0.75
CA PRO A 252 2.53 16.66 0.36
C PRO A 252 2.47 16.00 1.74
N PHE A 253 1.78 14.86 1.87
CA PHE A 253 1.66 14.08 3.11
C PHE A 253 2.55 12.84 3.14
N GLY A 254 3.60 12.79 2.30
CA GLY A 254 4.62 11.74 2.37
C GLY A 254 5.41 11.78 3.69
N PRO A 255 5.82 10.63 4.26
CA PRO A 255 6.55 10.55 5.51
C PRO A 255 7.86 11.33 5.49
N GLU A 256 8.12 12.07 6.57
CA GLU A 256 9.42 12.68 6.85
C GLU A 256 10.32 11.62 7.49
N LEU A 257 11.34 11.15 6.77
CA LEU A 257 12.24 10.10 7.26
C LEU A 257 13.58 10.70 7.66
N ALA A 258 14.16 10.17 8.75
CA ALA A 258 15.57 10.37 9.01
C ALA A 258 16.39 9.73 7.87
N THR A 259 17.53 10.31 7.54
CA THR A 259 18.49 9.66 6.65
C THR A 259 18.93 8.35 7.30
N ALA A 260 18.60 7.22 6.69
CA ALA A 260 19.06 5.91 7.15
C ALA A 260 19.89 5.21 6.07
N ASP A 261 20.87 4.46 6.54
CA ASP A 261 21.59 3.51 5.72
C ASP A 261 20.70 2.28 5.45
N LEU A 262 20.26 2.14 4.20
CA LEU A 262 19.45 1.00 3.77
C LEU A 262 20.23 -0.32 3.75
N SER A 263 21.56 -0.31 3.92
CA SER A 263 22.37 -1.53 3.89
C SER A 263 21.96 -2.55 4.94
N ALA A 264 21.55 -2.09 6.13
CA ALA A 264 21.03 -2.96 7.18
C ALA A 264 19.69 -3.60 6.80
N ALA A 265 18.81 -2.87 6.11
CA ALA A 265 17.56 -3.43 5.58
C ALA A 265 17.83 -4.39 4.42
N ALA A 266 18.80 -4.07 3.56
CA ALA A 266 19.12 -4.85 2.37
C ALA A 266 19.60 -6.27 2.69
N THR A 267 20.36 -6.43 3.75
CA THR A 267 20.83 -7.74 4.21
C THR A 267 19.75 -8.58 4.89
N ARG A 268 18.66 -7.96 5.36
CA ARG A 268 17.57 -8.63 6.10
C ARG A 268 16.32 -8.89 5.26
N VAL A 269 16.07 -8.07 4.25
CA VAL A 269 14.83 -8.09 3.47
C VAL A 269 15.12 -8.35 2.01
N GLU A 270 14.48 -9.37 1.44
CA GLU A 270 14.50 -9.59 -0.02
C GLU A 270 13.55 -8.62 -0.73
N LEU A 271 13.97 -8.03 -1.86
CA LEU A 271 13.24 -6.95 -2.51
C LEU A 271 12.82 -7.30 -3.95
N LEU A 272 11.51 -7.25 -4.22
CA LEU A 272 10.97 -7.16 -5.58
C LEU A 272 10.47 -5.73 -5.81
N VAL A 273 11.03 -5.01 -6.78
CA VAL A 273 10.65 -3.62 -7.06
C VAL A 273 10.33 -3.45 -8.55
N GLY A 274 9.27 -2.74 -8.89
CA GLY A 274 8.95 -2.55 -10.30
C GLY A 274 8.07 -1.35 -10.58
N HIS A 275 7.76 -1.20 -11.85
CA HIS A 275 6.95 -0.12 -12.40
C HIS A 275 6.14 -0.63 -13.59
N THR A 276 5.23 0.20 -14.08
CA THR A 276 4.52 -0.05 -15.34
C THR A 276 5.21 0.68 -16.49
N GLN A 277 5.00 0.24 -17.73
CA GLN A 277 5.71 0.80 -18.90
C GLN A 277 5.40 2.29 -19.12
N ASP A 278 4.18 2.73 -18.80
CA ASP A 278 3.70 4.09 -18.99
C ASP A 278 3.26 4.71 -17.65
N ASP A 279 3.97 4.39 -16.55
CA ASP A 279 3.62 4.76 -15.17
C ASP A 279 3.34 6.27 -14.98
N GLY A 280 4.09 7.12 -15.69
CA GLY A 280 3.94 8.57 -15.67
C GLY A 280 2.69 9.10 -16.39
N SER A 281 2.05 8.30 -17.25
CA SER A 281 1.02 8.79 -18.19
C SER A 281 -0.19 9.45 -17.52
N PRO A 282 -0.74 8.98 -16.38
CA PRO A 282 -1.92 9.63 -15.78
C PRO A 282 -1.61 11.03 -15.24
N TYR A 283 -0.37 11.28 -14.84
CA TYR A 283 0.06 12.54 -14.21
C TYR A 283 0.32 13.65 -15.22
N VAL A 284 0.58 13.27 -16.48
CA VAL A 284 0.83 14.17 -17.60
C VAL A 284 0.00 13.75 -18.82
N ALA A 285 -1.26 13.36 -18.59
CA ALA A 285 -2.14 12.83 -19.64
C ALA A 285 -2.34 13.82 -20.82
N ALA A 286 -2.30 15.12 -20.55
CA ALA A 286 -2.39 16.17 -21.57
C ALA A 286 -1.07 16.39 -22.36
N HIS A 287 0.02 15.74 -21.96
CA HIS A 287 1.38 15.88 -22.50
C HIS A 287 2.00 14.49 -22.77
N PRO A 288 1.53 13.74 -23.80
CA PRO A 288 2.06 12.42 -24.15
C PRO A 288 3.58 12.37 -24.35
N GLU A 289 4.17 13.47 -24.82
CA GLU A 289 5.61 13.64 -24.98
C GLU A 289 6.39 13.57 -23.65
N ALA A 290 5.73 13.78 -22.52
CA ALA A 290 6.33 13.77 -21.19
C ALA A 290 6.15 12.43 -20.45
N TRP A 291 5.38 11.47 -20.99
CA TRP A 291 5.07 10.22 -20.29
C TRP A 291 6.33 9.44 -19.92
N ALA A 292 7.18 9.14 -20.91
CA ALA A 292 8.42 8.41 -20.69
C ALA A 292 9.33 9.12 -19.68
N MET A 293 9.45 10.45 -19.81
CA MET A 293 10.26 11.26 -18.88
C MET A 293 9.75 11.14 -17.43
N VAL A 294 8.43 11.25 -17.22
CA VAL A 294 7.85 11.13 -15.87
C VAL A 294 7.96 9.69 -15.36
N THR A 295 7.71 8.69 -16.20
CA THR A 295 7.91 7.27 -15.86
C THR A 295 9.35 7.03 -15.38
N ASP A 296 10.33 7.48 -16.15
CA ASP A 296 11.75 7.26 -15.85
C ASP A 296 12.16 7.98 -14.58
N LEU A 297 11.87 9.29 -14.47
CA LEU A 297 12.31 10.10 -13.34
C LEU A 297 11.64 9.73 -12.02
N VAL A 298 10.35 9.40 -12.04
CA VAL A 298 9.57 9.21 -10.81
C VAL A 298 9.58 7.76 -10.35
N PHE A 299 9.52 6.80 -11.27
CA PHE A 299 9.27 5.39 -10.97
C PHE A 299 10.42 4.48 -11.41
N ALA A 300 10.76 4.45 -12.70
CA ALA A 300 11.59 3.40 -13.28
C ALA A 300 13.09 3.52 -12.91
N ASP A 301 13.72 4.69 -13.10
CA ASP A 301 15.13 4.87 -12.71
C ASP A 301 15.32 4.71 -11.20
N PRO A 302 14.49 5.32 -10.33
CA PRO A 302 14.60 5.12 -8.88
C PRO A 302 14.41 3.66 -8.44
N ALA A 303 13.47 2.91 -9.04
CA ALA A 303 13.28 1.49 -8.77
C ALA A 303 14.52 0.67 -9.12
N ARG A 304 15.11 0.89 -10.31
CA ARG A 304 16.33 0.21 -10.75
C ARG A 304 17.54 0.56 -9.87
N ARG A 305 17.68 1.83 -9.47
CA ARG A 305 18.72 2.28 -8.52
C ARG A 305 18.57 1.60 -7.18
N LEU A 306 17.37 1.57 -6.61
CA LEU A 306 17.10 0.90 -5.34
C LEU A 306 17.51 -0.58 -5.38
N ALA A 307 17.15 -1.31 -6.44
CA ALA A 307 17.56 -2.71 -6.59
C ALA A 307 19.09 -2.89 -6.70
N ALA A 308 19.78 -1.99 -7.42
CA ALA A 308 21.23 -2.00 -7.54
C ALA A 308 21.94 -1.68 -6.21
N ASP A 309 21.42 -0.70 -5.46
CA ASP A 309 21.90 -0.34 -4.12
C ASP A 309 21.71 -1.53 -3.16
N TRP A 310 20.56 -2.20 -3.24
CA TRP A 310 20.26 -3.42 -2.48
C TRP A 310 21.31 -4.51 -2.73
N ALA A 311 21.63 -4.78 -4.00
CA ALA A 311 22.65 -5.75 -4.38
C ALA A 311 24.06 -5.34 -3.93
N THR A 312 24.39 -4.05 -4.02
CA THR A 312 25.68 -3.49 -3.57
C THR A 312 25.87 -3.66 -2.07
N ALA A 313 24.80 -3.54 -1.29
CA ALA A 313 24.79 -3.79 0.15
C ALA A 313 24.80 -5.29 0.52
N GLY A 314 24.85 -6.20 -0.45
CA GLY A 314 24.84 -7.65 -0.23
C GLY A 314 23.43 -8.26 -0.06
N GLY A 315 22.39 -7.48 -0.33
CA GLY A 315 20.99 -7.93 -0.33
C GLY A 315 20.59 -8.67 -1.60
N LYS A 316 19.41 -9.30 -1.57
CA LYS A 316 18.79 -9.93 -2.75
C LYS A 316 17.68 -9.04 -3.29
N ALA A 317 17.78 -8.66 -4.56
CA ALA A 317 16.73 -7.92 -5.25
C ALA A 317 16.42 -8.49 -6.64
N ALA A 318 15.23 -8.20 -7.12
CA ALA A 318 14.78 -8.39 -8.50
C ALA A 318 13.91 -7.20 -8.92
N THR A 319 13.89 -6.94 -10.22
CA THR A 319 13.06 -5.90 -10.82
C THR A 319 11.95 -6.49 -11.67
N TYR A 320 10.88 -5.72 -11.89
CA TYR A 320 9.90 -6.03 -12.95
C TYR A 320 9.44 -4.79 -13.71
N ASN A 321 9.06 -5.00 -14.97
CA ASN A 321 8.35 -4.03 -15.80
C ASN A 321 7.01 -4.63 -16.28
N PHE A 322 5.90 -3.96 -15.96
CA PHE A 322 4.56 -4.37 -16.39
C PHE A 322 4.12 -3.60 -17.64
N ARG A 323 3.90 -4.32 -18.75
CA ARG A 323 3.80 -3.76 -20.11
C ARG A 323 2.44 -4.00 -20.77
N TRP A 324 1.54 -4.74 -20.11
CA TRP A 324 0.20 -4.96 -20.67
C TRP A 324 -0.56 -3.63 -20.77
N SER A 325 -0.99 -3.31 -21.98
CA SER A 325 -1.84 -2.17 -22.29
C SER A 325 -3.12 -2.67 -22.95
N PRO A 326 -4.31 -2.31 -22.45
CA PRO A 326 -5.55 -2.62 -23.15
C PRO A 326 -5.61 -1.89 -24.51
N GLU A 327 -6.21 -2.53 -25.51
CA GLU A 327 -6.38 -1.94 -26.84
C GLU A 327 -7.25 -0.68 -26.76
N GLY A 328 -6.80 0.42 -27.38
CA GLY A 328 -7.53 1.69 -27.36
C GLY A 328 -7.58 2.39 -25.99
N ALA A 329 -6.87 1.88 -24.98
CA ALA A 329 -6.77 2.54 -23.68
C ALA A 329 -6.02 3.87 -23.80
N PRO A 330 -6.48 4.94 -23.12
CA PRO A 330 -5.97 6.29 -23.35
C PRO A 330 -4.59 6.56 -22.73
N LEU A 331 -4.06 5.63 -21.92
CA LEU A 331 -2.92 5.88 -21.03
C LEU A 331 -1.83 4.80 -21.12
N GLY A 332 -1.91 3.86 -22.06
CA GLY A 332 -0.96 2.75 -22.17
C GLY A 332 -1.00 1.79 -20.98
N ALA A 333 0.14 1.18 -20.65
CA ALA A 333 0.29 0.41 -19.40
C ALA A 333 0.57 1.38 -18.23
N CYS A 334 -0.46 2.14 -17.86
CA CYS A 334 -0.35 3.27 -16.94
C CYS A 334 -0.20 2.88 -15.47
N HIS A 335 -0.01 3.88 -14.60
CA HIS A 335 -0.02 3.70 -13.15
C HIS A 335 -1.24 2.89 -12.67
N CYS A 336 -1.00 1.94 -11.76
CA CYS A 336 -1.98 1.03 -11.15
C CYS A 336 -2.59 -0.05 -12.08
N ILE A 337 -2.24 -0.08 -13.38
CA ILE A 337 -2.86 -0.99 -14.36
C ILE A 337 -2.65 -2.47 -14.03
N GLU A 338 -1.64 -2.79 -13.21
CA GLU A 338 -1.30 -4.15 -12.79
C GLU A 338 -2.16 -4.65 -11.61
N LEU A 339 -2.83 -3.76 -10.87
CA LEU A 339 -3.61 -4.15 -9.68
C LEU A 339 -4.81 -5.07 -9.97
N PRO A 340 -5.59 -4.87 -11.05
CA PRO A 340 -6.65 -5.81 -11.46
C PRO A 340 -6.15 -7.23 -11.78
N PHE A 341 -4.84 -7.41 -12.07
CA PHE A 341 -4.25 -8.72 -12.31
C PHE A 341 -3.93 -9.44 -10.99
N LEU A 342 -3.70 -8.70 -9.92
CA LEU A 342 -3.38 -9.24 -8.59
C LEU A 342 -4.64 -9.50 -7.76
N PHE A 343 -5.60 -8.60 -7.81
CA PHE A 343 -6.84 -8.61 -7.01
C PHE A 343 -8.08 -8.97 -7.85
N ASP A 344 -9.27 -8.72 -7.33
CA ASP A 344 -10.56 -8.95 -8.00
C ASP A 344 -10.77 -8.00 -9.20
N PRO A 345 -10.73 -8.47 -10.46
CA PRO A 345 -10.89 -7.63 -11.64
C PRO A 345 -12.28 -7.00 -11.76
N ASP A 346 -13.33 -7.60 -11.19
CA ASP A 346 -14.70 -7.10 -11.33
C ASP A 346 -14.88 -5.74 -10.63
N ALA A 347 -14.18 -5.54 -9.50
CA ALA A 347 -14.11 -4.28 -8.78
C ALA A 347 -13.41 -3.14 -9.57
N TRP A 348 -12.78 -3.46 -10.71
CA TRP A 348 -12.09 -2.50 -11.57
C TRP A 348 -12.82 -2.18 -12.88
N THR A 349 -13.96 -2.82 -13.15
CA THR A 349 -14.74 -2.62 -14.40
C THR A 349 -15.05 -1.15 -14.74
N GLY A 350 -15.24 -0.29 -13.73
CA GLY A 350 -15.45 1.15 -13.91
C GLY A 350 -14.18 2.02 -14.01
N ALA A 351 -12.98 1.43 -14.01
CA ALA A 351 -11.71 2.16 -14.09
C ALA A 351 -11.44 2.61 -15.53
N GLY A 352 -11.28 3.92 -15.74
CA GLY A 352 -11.06 4.49 -17.07
C GLY A 352 -9.78 3.98 -17.75
N MET A 353 -8.76 3.60 -16.96
CA MET A 353 -7.51 3.03 -17.48
C MET A 353 -7.70 1.71 -18.25
N LEU A 354 -8.77 0.96 -17.98
CA LEU A 354 -9.04 -0.31 -18.65
C LEU A 354 -9.82 -0.13 -19.96
N ALA A 355 -10.42 1.03 -20.21
CA ALA A 355 -11.27 1.30 -21.38
C ALA A 355 -12.31 0.18 -21.66
N GLY A 356 -12.88 -0.40 -20.60
CA GLY A 356 -13.88 -1.48 -20.69
C GLY A 356 -13.30 -2.90 -20.91
N HIS A 357 -11.99 -3.06 -20.95
CA HIS A 357 -11.33 -4.36 -21.09
C HIS A 357 -11.13 -5.06 -19.74
N ALA A 358 -11.29 -6.38 -19.73
CA ALA A 358 -10.89 -7.20 -18.59
C ALA A 358 -9.38 -7.52 -18.64
N PRO A 359 -8.73 -7.70 -17.49
CA PRO A 359 -7.36 -8.22 -17.42
C PRO A 359 -7.21 -9.57 -18.12
N ASP A 360 -6.08 -9.80 -18.80
CA ASP A 360 -5.76 -11.11 -19.38
C ASP A 360 -5.67 -12.18 -18.26
N PRO A 361 -6.53 -13.21 -18.27
CA PRO A 361 -6.57 -14.21 -17.21
C PRO A 361 -5.29 -15.05 -17.08
N ALA A 362 -4.60 -15.33 -18.19
CA ALA A 362 -3.36 -16.10 -18.18
C ALA A 362 -2.23 -15.26 -17.59
N LEU A 363 -2.13 -13.98 -17.98
CA LEU A 363 -1.17 -13.05 -17.39
C LEU A 363 -1.45 -12.83 -15.88
N ALA A 364 -2.72 -12.71 -15.50
CA ALA A 364 -3.12 -12.55 -14.10
C ALA A 364 -2.73 -13.77 -13.26
N GLN A 365 -2.86 -14.98 -13.83
CA GLN A 365 -2.40 -16.20 -13.18
C GLN A 365 -0.87 -16.22 -13.01
N VAL A 366 -0.11 -15.79 -14.02
CA VAL A 366 1.35 -15.69 -13.94
C VAL A 366 1.75 -14.70 -12.86
N MET A 367 1.17 -13.49 -12.85
CA MET A 367 1.49 -12.45 -11.87
C MET A 367 1.19 -12.89 -10.43
N ARG A 368 -0.01 -13.45 -10.16
CA ARG A 368 -0.35 -13.95 -8.82
C ARG A 368 0.61 -15.04 -8.36
N ARG A 369 0.95 -16.01 -9.23
CA ARG A 369 1.95 -17.04 -8.91
C ARG A 369 3.30 -16.42 -8.55
N THR A 370 3.81 -15.51 -9.37
CA THR A 370 5.09 -14.84 -9.12
C THR A 370 5.12 -14.12 -7.77
N TRP A 371 4.05 -13.39 -7.44
CA TRP A 371 3.93 -12.70 -6.14
C TRP A 371 3.91 -13.70 -4.98
N THR A 372 3.13 -14.78 -5.09
CA THR A 372 3.03 -15.78 -4.03
C THR A 372 4.27 -16.67 -3.89
N ASP A 373 4.97 -16.96 -4.98
CA ASP A 373 6.20 -17.75 -4.98
C ASP A 373 7.34 -16.93 -4.36
N PHE A 374 7.43 -15.64 -4.70
CA PHE A 374 8.32 -14.70 -4.01
C PHE A 374 7.99 -14.61 -2.52
N ALA A 375 6.71 -14.44 -2.16
CA ALA A 375 6.30 -14.38 -0.76
C ALA A 375 6.62 -15.66 0.02
N ARG A 376 6.63 -16.82 -0.65
CA ARG A 376 6.92 -18.12 -0.04
C ARG A 376 8.41 -18.35 0.14
N ASN A 377 9.19 -18.11 -0.92
CA ASN A 377 10.52 -18.67 -1.09
C ASN A 377 11.59 -17.62 -1.48
N GLY A 378 11.22 -16.34 -1.57
CA GLY A 378 12.15 -15.26 -1.86
C GLY A 378 12.54 -15.14 -3.32
N ILE A 379 13.61 -14.39 -3.58
CA ILE A 379 14.06 -14.11 -4.95
C ILE A 379 14.48 -15.39 -5.67
N ASP A 380 14.93 -16.41 -4.93
CA ASP A 380 15.36 -17.68 -5.54
C ASP A 380 14.18 -18.48 -6.14
N ALA A 381 12.94 -18.07 -5.86
CA ALA A 381 11.73 -18.60 -6.48
C ALA A 381 11.37 -17.92 -7.81
N LEU A 382 11.96 -16.76 -8.10
CA LEU A 382 11.68 -16.00 -9.31
C LEU A 382 12.40 -16.60 -10.52
N PRO A 383 11.76 -16.61 -11.71
CA PRO A 383 12.37 -17.18 -12.91
C PRO A 383 13.58 -16.38 -13.43
N SER A 384 13.70 -15.12 -13.04
CA SER A 384 14.79 -14.21 -13.39
C SER A 384 14.91 -13.12 -12.33
N ARG A 385 16.01 -12.35 -12.38
CA ARG A 385 16.19 -11.13 -11.56
C ARG A 385 15.60 -9.87 -12.22
N GLU A 386 15.20 -9.98 -13.48
CA GLU A 386 14.55 -8.93 -14.27
C GLU A 386 13.34 -9.55 -14.96
N LEU A 387 12.13 -9.18 -14.53
CA LEU A 387 10.87 -9.76 -14.97
C LEU A 387 10.16 -8.82 -15.94
N GLU A 388 9.49 -9.37 -16.93
CA GLU A 388 8.58 -8.63 -17.80
C GLU A 388 7.20 -9.29 -17.81
N PHE A 389 6.15 -8.47 -17.80
CA PHE A 389 4.76 -8.93 -17.83
C PHE A 389 4.01 -8.27 -18.99
N GLY A 390 3.29 -9.06 -19.80
CA GLY A 390 2.39 -8.54 -20.83
C GLY A 390 3.06 -7.83 -22.00
N GLY A 391 4.33 -8.14 -22.26
CA GLY A 391 5.11 -7.68 -23.42
C GLY A 391 5.09 -8.65 -24.60
#